data_AF-A0A1C4YKA3-F1
#
_entry.id   AF-A0A1C4YKA3-F1
#
_cell.length_a   1.000
_cell.length_b   1.000
_cell.length_c   1.000
_cell.angle_alpha   90.00
_cell.angle_beta   90.00
_cell.angle_gamma   90.00
#
_symmetry.space_group_name_H-M   'P 1'
#
loop_
_entity.id
_entity.type
_entity.pdbx_description
1 polymer ?
#
loop_
_entity_poly.entity_id
_entity_poly.type
_entity_poly.pdbx_seq_one_letter_code
_entity_poly.pdbx_strand_id
1 'polypeptide(L)'
;MTPANGVGRAALVRAAQGKPASSAAQRVPMGIRTVAGPGAETTATPTAAQPDRSVERLLRVAAASGSARTRNLAEKIAGLVQELTGRVEAEEAQRREREAAEAQRQELAEAEAQLARQLAEVRQKLRTTGRDTTAQPSRSRREGAEQRAAIRAWALANGHEISARGRISGEIVRAWAAATGSEVTR
;
A
#
# COMPACT_ATOMS: atom_id res chain seq x y z
N MET A 1 28.32 -4.10 -51.84
CA MET A 1 29.12 -3.10 -51.10
C MET A 1 28.17 -1.98 -50.69
N THR A 2 28.10 -1.69 -49.39
CA THR A 2 27.43 -0.53 -48.72
C THR A 2 27.84 0.82 -49.36
N PRO A 3 27.23 2.01 -49.10
CA PRO A 3 26.53 2.42 -47.86
C PRO A 3 25.40 3.50 -47.94
N ALA A 4 24.81 3.76 -46.76
CA ALA A 4 24.46 5.04 -46.09
C ALA A 4 23.76 6.19 -46.85
N ASN A 5 22.65 6.68 -46.26
CA ASN A 5 22.60 7.90 -45.44
C ASN A 5 21.15 8.08 -44.92
N GLY A 6 20.95 8.40 -43.63
CA GLY A 6 20.57 9.76 -43.18
C GLY A 6 19.13 10.09 -43.61
N VAL A 7 18.14 10.41 -42.77
CA VAL A 7 18.01 11.49 -41.79
C VAL A 7 16.68 11.13 -41.08
N GLY A 8 16.50 11.21 -39.76
CA GLY A 8 16.40 12.47 -39.05
C GLY A 8 15.42 12.34 -37.90
N ARG A 9 15.90 12.69 -36.71
CA ARG A 9 15.23 12.65 -35.40
C ARG A 9 14.12 13.70 -35.24
N ALA A 10 13.45 14.08 -36.34
CA ALA A 10 12.48 15.18 -36.40
C ALA A 10 11.02 14.74 -36.66
N ALA A 11 10.76 13.43 -36.79
CA ALA A 11 9.40 12.91 -36.96
C ALA A 11 8.64 12.74 -35.63
N LEU A 12 9.29 12.96 -34.48
CA LEU A 12 8.74 12.65 -33.16
C LEU A 12 8.02 13.81 -32.44
N VAL A 13 7.76 14.96 -33.07
CA VAL A 13 7.15 16.12 -32.37
C VAL A 13 6.00 16.80 -33.13
N ARG A 14 5.31 16.15 -34.07
CA ARG A 14 4.16 16.81 -34.75
C ARG A 14 3.04 15.88 -35.20
N ALA A 15 2.45 15.13 -34.26
CA ALA A 15 1.14 14.49 -34.47
C ALA A 15 0.21 14.60 -33.25
N ALA A 16 0.50 15.53 -32.34
CA ALA A 16 -0.50 16.08 -31.43
C ALA A 16 -1.15 17.27 -32.12
N GLN A 17 -2.48 17.32 -32.13
CA GLN A 17 -3.36 18.33 -32.72
C GLN A 17 -3.78 18.04 -34.17
N GLY A 18 -5.03 17.58 -34.30
CA GLY A 18 -5.68 17.28 -35.56
C GLY A 18 -5.85 18.52 -36.44
N LYS A 19 -5.28 18.43 -37.64
CA LYS A 19 -5.77 19.06 -38.87
C LYS A 19 -4.83 18.69 -40.01
N PRO A 20 -5.36 18.19 -41.13
CA PRO A 20 -4.85 18.61 -42.41
C PRO A 20 -5.89 19.51 -43.10
N ALA A 21 -5.38 20.66 -43.52
CA ALA A 21 -6.07 21.66 -44.30
C ALA A 21 -6.51 21.10 -45.65
N SER A 22 -7.69 21.54 -46.08
CA SER A 22 -8.24 21.40 -47.42
C SER A 22 -7.31 22.07 -48.44
N SER A 23 -7.02 21.38 -49.54
CA SER A 23 -6.45 21.95 -50.75
C SER A 23 -7.24 21.42 -51.94
N ALA A 24 -8.12 22.28 -52.43
CA ALA A 24 -9.06 22.06 -53.51
C ALA A 24 -8.39 22.07 -54.90
N ALA A 25 -8.81 21.13 -55.74
CA ALA A 25 -9.01 21.23 -57.19
C ALA A 25 -9.87 19.99 -57.54
N GLN A 26 -11.06 20.03 -58.14
CA GLN A 26 -11.61 20.94 -59.12
C GLN A 26 -13.15 20.73 -59.23
N ARG A 27 -13.89 21.84 -59.12
CA ARG A 27 -15.25 22.22 -59.59
C ARG A 27 -15.76 21.49 -60.87
N VAL A 28 -17.04 21.20 -61.18
CA VAL A 28 -18.46 21.33 -60.69
C VAL A 28 -19.33 20.40 -61.62
N PRO A 29 -20.69 20.41 -61.69
CA PRO A 29 -21.79 20.48 -60.70
C PRO A 29 -22.83 19.32 -60.88
N MET A 30 -23.73 19.13 -59.90
CA MET A 30 -25.20 19.15 -60.09
C MET A 30 -25.95 18.43 -58.96
N GLY A 31 -26.72 19.20 -58.18
CA GLY A 31 -27.92 18.71 -57.48
C GLY A 31 -27.74 18.10 -56.08
N ILE A 32 -27.41 18.90 -55.07
CA ILE A 32 -27.71 18.53 -53.68
C ILE A 32 -29.21 18.77 -53.44
N ARG A 33 -30.01 17.71 -53.32
CA ARG A 33 -31.31 17.79 -52.66
C ARG A 33 -31.10 17.59 -51.15
N THR A 34 -31.10 18.69 -50.41
CA THR A 34 -31.44 18.67 -48.99
C THR A 34 -32.95 18.44 -48.88
N VAL A 35 -33.36 17.29 -48.36
CA VAL A 35 -34.73 17.13 -47.85
C VAL A 35 -34.64 17.32 -46.35
N ALA A 36 -35.06 18.50 -45.90
CA ALA A 36 -35.46 18.72 -44.53
C ALA A 36 -36.59 17.73 -44.18
N GLY A 37 -36.43 17.03 -43.07
CA GLY A 37 -37.42 16.07 -42.61
C GLY A 37 -38.75 16.75 -42.27
N PRO A 38 -39.88 16.08 -42.51
CA PRO A 38 -41.03 16.26 -41.66
C PRO A 38 -40.84 15.35 -40.44
N GLY A 39 -41.05 15.91 -39.25
CA GLY A 39 -41.31 15.14 -38.06
C GLY A 39 -42.45 14.18 -38.33
N ALA A 40 -42.11 12.90 -38.41
CA ALA A 40 -43.03 11.82 -38.15
C ALA A 40 -42.34 11.00 -37.07
N GLU A 41 -42.89 11.10 -35.86
CA GLU A 41 -42.75 10.11 -34.80
C GLU A 41 -43.06 8.75 -35.42
N THR A 42 -42.04 8.13 -36.01
CA THR A 42 -42.12 6.77 -36.48
C THR A 42 -41.83 5.99 -35.22
N THR A 43 -42.92 5.63 -34.53
CA THR A 43 -42.98 4.44 -33.70
C THR A 43 -42.08 3.41 -34.34
N ALA A 44 -40.90 3.20 -33.73
CA ALA A 44 -39.90 2.30 -34.21
C ALA A 44 -40.59 0.95 -34.35
N THR A 45 -40.94 0.58 -35.57
CA THR A 45 -41.33 -0.77 -35.88
C THR A 45 -40.12 -1.60 -35.48
N PRO A 46 -40.22 -2.50 -34.50
CA PRO A 46 -39.08 -3.33 -34.17
C PRO A 46 -38.74 -4.08 -35.43
N THR A 47 -37.58 -3.75 -36.02
CA THR A 47 -36.96 -4.59 -37.03
C THR A 47 -36.96 -5.98 -36.42
N ALA A 48 -37.72 -6.90 -37.03
CA ALA A 48 -37.90 -8.25 -36.55
C ALA A 48 -36.54 -8.77 -36.08
N ALA A 49 -36.45 -9.01 -34.77
CA ALA A 49 -35.29 -9.62 -34.15
C ALA A 49 -34.88 -10.79 -35.04
N GLN A 50 -33.62 -10.88 -35.47
CA GLN A 50 -33.11 -12.13 -36.03
C GLN A 50 -33.03 -13.10 -34.84
N PRO A 51 -34.03 -13.98 -34.58
CA PRO A 51 -34.13 -14.58 -33.26
C PRO A 51 -33.16 -15.76 -33.09
N ASP A 52 -32.54 -16.25 -34.17
CA ASP A 52 -32.11 -17.65 -34.21
C ASP A 52 -30.72 -17.90 -34.84
N ARG A 53 -29.83 -16.91 -34.83
CA ARG A 53 -28.41 -17.07 -35.23
C ARG A 53 -27.46 -17.11 -34.04
N SER A 54 -27.83 -17.77 -32.93
CA SER A 54 -26.86 -18.04 -31.87
C SER A 54 -25.76 -18.96 -32.39
N VAL A 55 -24.50 -18.70 -32.01
CA VAL A 55 -23.34 -19.48 -32.47
C VAL A 55 -23.56 -20.97 -32.18
N GLU A 56 -24.05 -21.30 -30.99
CA GLU A 56 -24.36 -22.67 -30.59
C GLU A 56 -25.42 -23.34 -31.48
N ARG A 57 -26.48 -22.61 -31.86
CA ARG A 57 -27.52 -23.13 -32.76
C ARG A 57 -26.97 -23.34 -34.17
N LEU A 58 -26.14 -22.41 -34.67
CA LEU A 58 -25.48 -22.54 -35.96
C LEU A 58 -24.52 -23.72 -35.99
N LEU A 59 -23.74 -23.93 -34.93
CA LEU A 59 -22.85 -25.08 -34.79
C LEU A 59 -23.63 -26.40 -34.77
N ARG A 60 -24.77 -26.44 -34.07
CA ARG A 60 -25.65 -27.63 -34.02
C ARG A 60 -26.23 -27.99 -35.38
N VAL A 61 -26.72 -27.00 -36.13
CA VAL A 61 -27.25 -27.20 -37.49
C VAL A 61 -26.13 -27.57 -38.46
N ALA A 62 -24.96 -26.95 -38.34
CA ALA A 62 -23.80 -27.24 -39.17
C ALA A 62 -23.24 -28.66 -38.93
N ALA A 63 -23.28 -29.15 -37.69
CA ALA A 63 -22.89 -30.52 -37.35
C ALA A 63 -23.80 -31.58 -38.00
N ALA A 64 -25.09 -31.28 -38.16
CA ALA A 64 -26.06 -32.15 -38.84
C ALA A 64 -26.06 -31.98 -40.38
N SER A 65 -25.18 -31.14 -40.94
CA SER A 65 -25.12 -30.88 -42.38
C SER A 65 -24.56 -32.09 -43.15
N GLY A 66 -25.16 -32.39 -44.31
CA GLY A 66 -24.63 -33.39 -45.24
C GLY A 66 -23.29 -33.00 -45.90
N SER A 67 -22.85 -31.75 -45.76
CA SER A 67 -21.57 -31.26 -46.28
C SER A 67 -20.44 -31.49 -45.27
N ALA A 68 -19.41 -32.24 -45.67
CA ALA A 68 -18.22 -32.46 -44.85
C ALA A 68 -17.48 -31.16 -44.51
N ARG A 69 -17.41 -30.21 -45.46
CA ARG A 69 -16.78 -28.90 -45.24
C ARG A 69 -17.50 -28.11 -44.13
N THR A 70 -18.82 -28.18 -44.10
CA THR A 70 -19.64 -27.47 -43.11
C THR A 70 -19.43 -28.06 -41.71
N ARG A 71 -19.34 -29.39 -41.59
CA ARG A 71 -19.04 -30.08 -40.32
C ARG A 71 -17.64 -29.74 -39.80
N ASN A 72 -16.62 -29.81 -40.65
CA ASN A 72 -15.23 -29.48 -40.27
C ASN A 72 -15.10 -28.01 -39.82
N LEU A 73 -15.82 -27.08 -40.45
CA LEU A 73 -15.84 -25.68 -40.02
C LEU A 73 -16.51 -25.53 -38.64
N ALA A 74 -17.61 -26.24 -38.40
CA ALA A 74 -18.29 -26.24 -37.11
C ALA A 74 -17.39 -26.77 -35.99
N GLU A 75 -16.70 -27.89 -36.23
CA GLU A 75 -15.72 -28.46 -35.28
C GLU A 75 -14.60 -27.47 -34.96
N LYS A 76 -14.04 -26.82 -35.98
CA LYS A 76 -12.98 -25.82 -35.78
C LYS A 76 -13.46 -24.62 -34.96
N ILE A 77 -14.64 -24.09 -35.26
CA ILE A 77 -15.21 -22.96 -34.52
C ILE A 77 -15.54 -23.38 -33.09
N ALA A 78 -16.09 -24.57 -32.88
CA ALA A 78 -16.36 -25.10 -31.54
C ALA A 78 -15.07 -25.22 -30.71
N GLY A 79 -13.98 -25.72 -31.31
CA GLY A 79 -12.66 -25.76 -30.66
C GLY A 79 -12.13 -24.37 -30.29
N LEU A 80 -12.28 -23.38 -31.17
CA LEU A 80 -11.87 -21.99 -30.88
C LEU A 80 -12.71 -21.36 -29.77
N VAL A 81 -14.01 -21.64 -29.73
CA VAL A 81 -14.89 -21.18 -28.64
C VAL A 81 -14.45 -21.80 -27.32
N GLN A 82 -14.16 -23.11 -27.29
CA GLN A 82 -13.64 -23.77 -26.09
C GLN A 82 -12.30 -23.19 -25.62
N GLU A 83 -11.38 -22.91 -26.54
CA GLU A 83 -10.10 -22.27 -26.22
C GLU A 83 -10.29 -20.86 -25.65
N LEU A 84 -11.17 -20.05 -26.24
CA LEU A 84 -11.49 -18.71 -25.73
C LEU A 84 -12.16 -18.76 -24.36
N THR A 85 -13.13 -19.66 -24.16
CA THR A 85 -13.76 -19.86 -22.86
C THR A 85 -12.71 -20.22 -21.80
N GLY A 86 -11.83 -21.18 -22.09
CA GLY A 86 -10.77 -21.57 -21.15
C GLY A 86 -9.79 -20.42 -20.83
N ARG A 87 -9.49 -19.54 -21.79
CA ARG A 87 -8.66 -18.35 -21.54
C ARG A 87 -9.35 -17.33 -20.65
N VAL A 88 -10.65 -17.06 -20.89
CA VAL A 88 -11.43 -16.14 -20.06
C VAL A 88 -11.55 -16.66 -18.63
N GLU A 89 -11.86 -17.95 -18.45
CA GLU A 89 -11.92 -18.58 -17.13
C GLU A 89 -10.57 -18.51 -16.40
N ALA A 90 -9.46 -18.73 -17.11
CA ALA A 90 -8.12 -18.61 -16.52
C ALA A 90 -7.80 -17.17 -16.10
N GLU A 91 -8.18 -16.16 -16.89
CA GLU A 91 -8.03 -14.76 -16.50
C GLU A 91 -8.88 -14.40 -15.29
N GLU A 92 -10.13 -14.87 -15.24
CA GLU A 92 -11.01 -14.67 -14.08
C GLU A 92 -10.45 -15.34 -12.82
N ALA A 93 -9.94 -16.56 -12.94
CA ALA A 93 -9.29 -17.25 -11.83
C ALA A 93 -8.10 -16.44 -11.30
N GLN A 94 -7.24 -15.93 -12.20
CA GLN A 94 -6.12 -15.07 -11.80
C GLN A 94 -6.58 -13.76 -11.13
N ARG A 95 -7.68 -13.16 -11.58
CA ARG A 95 -8.25 -11.96 -10.92
C ARG A 95 -8.72 -12.30 -9.51
N ARG A 96 -9.47 -13.39 -9.34
CA ARG A 96 -9.95 -13.85 -8.03
C ARG A 96 -8.79 -14.16 -7.08
N GLU A 97 -7.72 -14.78 -7.57
CA GLU A 97 -6.51 -15.04 -6.77
C GLU A 97 -5.83 -13.75 -6.32
N ARG A 98 -5.73 -12.74 -7.21
CA ARG A 98 -5.15 -11.43 -6.85
C ARG A 98 -6.01 -10.70 -5.83
N GLU A 99 -7.33 -10.67 -6.04
CA GLU A 99 -8.28 -10.06 -5.10
C GLU A 99 -8.23 -10.75 -3.73
N ALA A 100 -8.17 -12.08 -3.70
CA ALA A 100 -8.02 -12.84 -2.46
C ALA A 100 -6.68 -12.55 -1.76
N ALA A 101 -5.58 -12.45 -2.51
CA ALA A 101 -4.27 -12.09 -1.96
C ALA A 101 -4.25 -10.64 -1.43
N GLU A 102 -4.92 -9.71 -2.10
CA GLU A 102 -5.07 -8.34 -1.62
C GLU A 102 -5.92 -8.27 -0.34
N ALA A 103 -7.03 -9.02 -0.27
CA ALA A 103 -7.85 -9.12 0.93
C ALA A 103 -7.02 -9.66 2.11
N GLN A 104 -6.25 -10.74 1.92
CA GLN A 104 -5.36 -11.28 2.95
C GLN A 104 -4.31 -10.25 3.41
N ARG A 105 -3.74 -9.47 2.48
CA ARG A 105 -2.79 -8.39 2.83
C ARG A 105 -3.45 -7.30 3.65
N GLN A 106 -4.70 -6.94 3.35
CA GLN A 106 -5.45 -5.96 4.13
C GLN A 106 -5.73 -6.48 5.55
N GLU A 107 -6.17 -7.73 5.69
CA GLU A 107 -6.37 -8.36 7.01
C GLU A 107 -5.09 -8.37 7.85
N LEU A 108 -3.95 -8.72 7.23
CA LEU A 108 -2.65 -8.67 7.90
C LEU A 108 -2.27 -7.24 8.31
N ALA A 109 -2.47 -6.25 7.43
CA ALA A 109 -2.19 -4.86 7.73
C ALA A 109 -3.08 -4.31 8.87
N GLU A 110 -4.35 -4.72 8.91
CA GLU A 110 -5.27 -4.38 10.01
C GLU A 110 -4.84 -5.04 11.32
N ALA A 111 -4.45 -6.31 11.29
CA ALA A 111 -3.93 -7.02 12.46
C ALA A 111 -2.63 -6.39 12.98
N GLU A 112 -1.70 -6.01 12.10
CA GLU A 112 -0.49 -5.28 12.44
C GLU A 112 -0.82 -3.91 13.07
N ALA A 113 -1.77 -3.17 12.52
CA ALA A 113 -2.20 -1.89 13.07
C ALA A 113 -2.85 -2.04 14.45
N GLN A 114 -3.64 -3.10 14.68
CA GLN A 114 -4.21 -3.41 15.99
C GLN A 114 -3.12 -3.73 17.02
N LEU A 115 -2.15 -4.58 16.66
CA LEU A 115 -1.03 -4.91 17.54
C LEU A 115 -0.19 -3.66 17.85
N ALA A 116 0.07 -2.81 16.86
CA ALA A 116 0.78 -1.56 17.07
C ALA A 116 0.06 -0.63 18.06
N ARG A 117 -1.29 -0.54 17.98
CA ARG A 117 -2.11 0.21 18.94
C ARG A 117 -2.00 -0.38 20.36
N GLN A 118 -2.12 -1.69 20.50
CA GLN A 118 -1.97 -2.37 21.80
C GLN A 118 -0.59 -2.13 22.41
N LEU A 119 0.48 -2.24 21.62
CA LEU A 119 1.84 -1.95 22.06
C LEU A 119 2.03 -0.48 22.44
N ALA A 120 1.42 0.45 21.69
CA ALA A 120 1.45 1.86 22.03
C ALA A 120 0.75 2.15 23.37
N GLU A 121 -0.39 1.53 23.63
CA GLU A 121 -1.12 1.63 24.89
C GLU A 121 -0.29 1.09 26.06
N VAL A 122 0.30 -0.10 25.91
CA VAL A 122 1.19 -0.68 26.93
C VAL A 122 2.38 0.24 27.20
N ARG A 123 3.03 0.75 26.15
CA ARG A 123 4.13 1.72 26.29
C ARG A 123 3.69 3.00 27.00
N GLN A 124 2.48 3.49 26.74
CA GLN A 124 1.94 4.66 27.41
C GLN A 124 1.73 4.39 28.90
N LYS A 125 1.12 3.25 29.25
CA LYS A 125 0.94 2.81 30.65
C LYS A 125 2.27 2.70 31.39
N LEU A 126 3.30 2.10 30.77
CA LEU A 126 4.64 2.02 31.34
C LEU A 126 5.30 3.39 31.48
N ARG A 127 5.07 4.30 30.53
CA ARG A 127 5.61 5.68 30.60
C ARG A 127 4.97 6.46 31.74
N THR A 128 3.67 6.30 31.97
CA THR A 128 2.98 6.98 33.09
C THR A 128 3.44 6.43 34.43
N THR A 129 3.63 5.11 34.58
CA THR A 129 4.12 4.53 35.84
C THR A 129 5.61 4.79 36.08
N GLY A 130 6.45 4.84 35.04
CA GLY A 130 7.88 5.14 35.14
C GLY A 130 8.22 6.64 35.28
N ARG A 131 7.29 7.54 34.93
CA ARG A 131 7.49 8.99 35.09
C ARG A 131 7.52 9.40 36.56
N ASP A 132 6.70 8.76 37.40
CA ASP A 132 6.63 9.08 38.82
C ASP A 132 7.88 8.62 39.60
N THR A 133 8.58 7.59 39.14
CA THR A 133 9.82 7.10 39.79
C THR A 133 11.05 7.94 39.43
N THR A 134 11.02 8.74 38.36
CA THR A 134 12.16 9.56 37.92
C THR A 134 12.16 10.96 38.56
N ALA A 135 11.05 11.39 39.16
CA ALA A 135 10.92 12.72 39.78
C ALA A 135 11.51 12.83 41.19
N GLN A 136 11.99 11.72 41.80
CA GLN A 136 12.45 11.72 43.20
C GLN A 136 13.96 11.52 43.45
N PRO A 137 14.92 12.08 42.66
CA PRO A 137 16.33 12.08 43.04
C PRO A 137 16.72 13.27 43.94
N SER A 138 15.85 14.26 44.13
CA SER A 138 16.24 15.53 44.80
C SER A 138 16.15 15.49 46.32
N ARG A 139 15.30 14.65 46.90
CA ARG A 139 15.17 14.47 48.36
C ARG A 139 16.24 13.50 48.88
N SER A 140 16.35 12.32 48.28
CA SER A 140 17.38 11.32 48.64
C SER A 140 18.81 11.84 48.44
N ARG A 141 19.05 12.66 47.39
CA ARG A 141 20.37 13.30 47.20
C ARG A 141 20.69 14.34 48.28
N ARG A 142 19.69 15.09 48.76
CA ARG A 142 19.85 16.07 49.85
C ARG A 142 20.09 15.38 51.18
N GLU A 143 19.27 14.39 51.52
CA GLU A 143 19.41 13.58 52.72
C GLU A 143 20.79 12.89 52.78
N GLY A 144 21.23 12.28 51.67
CA GLY A 144 22.59 11.73 51.60
C GLY A 144 23.70 12.79 51.69
N ALA A 145 23.44 14.04 51.29
CA ALA A 145 24.41 15.13 51.43
C ALA A 145 24.52 15.61 52.88
N GLU A 146 23.39 15.73 53.59
CA GLU A 146 23.31 16.06 55.01
C GLU A 146 23.98 14.99 55.86
N GLN A 147 23.70 13.70 55.60
CA GLN A 147 24.36 12.59 56.29
C GLN A 147 25.88 12.60 56.07
N ARG A 148 26.35 12.85 54.84
CA ARG A 148 27.79 12.99 54.57
C ARG A 148 28.40 14.19 55.30
N ALA A 149 27.67 15.29 55.47
CA ALA A 149 28.14 16.43 56.24
C ALA A 149 28.27 16.10 57.73
N ALA A 150 27.28 15.40 58.30
CA ALA A 150 27.31 14.93 59.68
C ALA A 150 28.48 13.98 59.95
N ILE A 151 28.72 13.01 59.05
CA ILE A 151 29.87 12.09 59.16
C ILE A 151 31.19 12.87 59.12
N ARG A 152 31.34 13.87 58.25
CA ARG A 152 32.56 14.71 58.21
C ARG A 152 32.77 15.51 59.49
N ALA A 153 31.72 16.12 60.02
CA ALA A 153 31.79 16.90 61.25
C ALA A 153 32.20 16.02 62.44
N TRP A 154 31.59 14.84 62.56
CA TRP A 154 31.97 13.85 63.56
C TRP A 154 33.43 13.40 63.37
N ALA A 155 33.82 13.08 62.14
CA ALA A 155 35.15 12.56 61.88
C ALA A 155 36.26 13.58 62.19
N LEU A 156 36.07 14.85 61.83
CA LEU A 156 37.00 15.94 62.20
C LEU A 156 37.09 16.12 63.72
N ALA A 157 35.95 16.03 64.43
CA ALA A 157 35.93 16.11 65.90
C ALA A 157 36.66 14.93 66.58
N ASN A 158 36.75 13.77 65.91
CA ASN A 158 37.45 12.58 66.38
C ASN A 158 38.88 12.44 65.81
N GLY A 159 39.38 13.46 65.10
CA GLY A 159 40.76 13.50 64.59
C GLY A 159 41.00 12.69 63.31
N HIS A 160 39.95 12.30 62.58
CA HIS A 160 40.09 11.66 61.28
C HIS A 160 40.32 12.68 60.15
N GLU A 161 41.30 12.42 59.29
CA GLU A 161 41.61 13.27 58.13
C GLU A 161 40.71 12.91 56.93
N ILE A 162 39.86 13.85 56.51
CA ILE A 162 38.97 13.69 55.34
C ILE A 162 39.00 14.94 54.49
N SER A 163 38.97 14.76 53.17
CA SER A 163 38.73 15.85 52.22
C SER A 163 37.42 16.60 52.52
N ALA A 164 37.47 17.93 52.40
CA ALA A 164 36.32 18.82 52.56
C ALA A 164 35.17 18.51 51.58
N ARG A 165 35.47 17.85 50.45
CA ARG A 165 34.48 17.47 49.43
C ARG A 165 34.75 16.06 48.89
N GLY A 166 33.67 15.38 48.49
CA GLY A 166 33.74 14.06 47.84
C GLY A 166 33.27 12.89 48.71
N ARG A 167 33.59 11.68 48.25
CA ARG A 167 33.20 10.40 48.87
C ARG A 167 33.99 10.19 50.17
N ILE A 168 33.30 9.76 51.23
CA ILE A 168 33.89 9.44 52.53
C ILE A 168 34.38 7.98 52.49
N SER A 169 35.52 7.69 53.12
CA SER A 169 36.03 6.31 53.20
C SER A 169 35.05 5.43 53.95
N GLY A 170 34.89 4.17 53.49
CA GLY A 170 33.91 3.24 54.08
C GLY A 170 34.19 2.88 55.54
N GLU A 171 35.45 2.99 55.98
CA GLU A 171 35.85 2.77 57.37
C GLU A 171 35.27 3.83 58.32
N ILE A 172 35.35 5.10 57.93
CA ILE A 172 34.83 6.22 58.75
C ILE A 172 33.30 6.16 58.83
N VAL A 173 32.63 5.80 57.73
CA VAL A 173 31.17 5.61 57.73
C VAL A 173 30.76 4.51 58.71
N ARG A 174 31.50 3.40 58.75
CA ARG A 174 31.25 2.32 59.72
C ARG A 174 31.54 2.76 61.17
N ALA A 175 32.62 3.50 61.39
CA ALA A 175 32.96 4.00 62.73
C ALA A 175 31.90 4.98 63.26
N TRP A 176 31.42 5.89 62.41
CA TRP A 176 30.33 6.80 62.73
C TRP A 176 29.02 6.06 63.05
N ALA A 177 28.70 5.03 62.26
CA ALA A 177 27.53 4.20 62.49
C ALA A 177 27.60 3.41 63.80
N ALA A 178 28.77 2.87 64.13
CA ALA A 178 29.02 2.20 65.40
C ALA A 178 28.90 3.17 66.59
N ALA A 179 29.36 4.42 66.43
CA ALA A 179 29.28 5.45 67.47
C ALA A 179 27.87 6.05 67.65
N THR A 180 27.08 6.13 66.58
CA THR A 180 25.76 6.82 66.56
C THR A 180 24.58 5.85 66.59
N GLY A 181 24.81 4.54 66.40
CA GLY A 181 23.74 3.54 66.27
C GLY A 181 22.94 3.63 64.98
N SER A 182 23.37 4.46 64.02
CA SER A 182 22.71 4.65 62.73
C SER A 182 23.06 3.51 61.78
N GLU A 183 22.07 2.75 61.32
CA GLU A 183 22.28 1.66 60.37
C GLU A 183 22.81 2.20 59.03
N VAL A 184 23.94 1.66 58.55
CA VAL A 184 24.52 2.02 57.24
C VAL A 184 23.72 1.29 56.16
N THR A 185 22.60 1.86 55.74
CA THR A 185 21.91 1.41 54.53
C THR A 185 22.74 1.83 53.31
N ARG A 186 23.28 0.82 52.61
CA ARG A 186 24.09 0.96 51.40
C ARG A 186 23.24 1.33 50.19
#